data_AF-A0A822ELI0-F1
#
_entry.id   AF-A0A822ELI0-F1
#
_cell.length_a   1.000
_cell.length_b   1.000
_cell.length_c   1.000
_cell.angle_alpha   90.00
_cell.angle_beta   90.00
_cell.angle_gamma   90.00
#
_symmetry.space_group_name_H-M   'P 1'
#
loop_
_entity.id
_entity.type
_entity.pdbx_description
1 polymer ?
#
loop_
_entity_poly.entity_id
_entity_poly.type
_entity_poly.pdbx_seq_one_letter_code
_entity_poly.pdbx_strand_id
1 'polypeptide(L)'
;MALALMPVSLVLQAYDDVHDGVLESSSTKFNLLKPLFSYFENQWMKNVDIQRWNVYGIQMRTNNNAEGYHNRLNSRISKYHPNIWAFIRCIQGEENRFNHLLIQMKGGLTARPKTKKTLAIQHRIDTLYV
;
A
#
# COMPACT_ATOMS: atom_id res chain seq x y z
N MET A 1 -8.34 1.47 -5.46
CA MET A 1 -7.50 2.68 -5.60
C MET A 1 -7.03 2.80 -7.05
N ALA A 2 -7.98 2.88 -8.00
CA ALA A 2 -7.66 2.84 -9.44
C ALA A 2 -6.99 4.13 -9.93
N LEU A 3 -7.35 5.28 -9.34
CA LEU A 3 -6.78 6.60 -9.65
C LEU A 3 -5.27 6.67 -9.43
N ALA A 4 -4.72 5.92 -8.46
CA ALA A 4 -3.29 5.90 -8.19
C ALA A 4 -2.49 5.20 -9.30
N LEU A 5 -3.16 4.48 -10.19
CA LEU A 5 -2.53 3.63 -11.19
C LEU A 5 -2.72 4.15 -12.61
N MET A 6 -3.20 5.39 -12.78
CA MET A 6 -3.40 6.01 -14.10
C MET A 6 -2.52 7.25 -14.26
N PRO A 7 -2.29 7.72 -15.50
CA PRO A 7 -1.53 8.95 -15.74
C PRO A 7 -2.06 10.11 -14.89
N VAL A 8 -1.15 10.84 -14.24
CA VAL A 8 -1.49 11.95 -13.34
C VAL A 8 -2.40 12.98 -14.02
N SER A 9 -2.19 13.22 -15.32
CA SER A 9 -3.00 14.15 -16.12
C SER A 9 -4.48 13.76 -16.24
N LEU A 10 -4.81 12.49 -16.04
CA LEU A 10 -6.19 11.97 -16.17
C LEU A 10 -6.89 11.79 -14.81
N VAL A 11 -6.17 11.95 -13.70
CA VAL A 11 -6.67 11.64 -12.36
C VAL A 11 -7.86 12.53 -11.96
N LEU A 12 -7.78 13.83 -12.26
CA LEU A 12 -8.86 14.77 -11.93
C LEU A 12 -10.13 14.44 -12.72
N GLN A 13 -10.01 14.32 -14.05
CA GLN A 13 -11.14 13.98 -14.91
C GLN A 13 -11.80 12.66 -14.49
N ALA A 14 -11.01 11.61 -14.26
CA ALA A 14 -11.55 10.32 -13.87
C ALA A 14 -12.19 10.30 -12.47
N TYR A 15 -11.76 11.20 -11.57
CA TYR A 15 -12.44 11.36 -10.29
C TYR A 15 -13.80 12.03 -10.49
N ASP A 16 -13.87 13.10 -11.28
CA ASP A 16 -15.11 13.83 -11.57
C ASP A 16 -16.12 12.90 -12.27
N ASP A 17 -15.67 12.13 -13.28
CA ASP A 17 -16.53 11.16 -13.99
C ASP A 17 -17.16 10.12 -13.05
N VAL A 18 -16.39 9.63 -12.06
CA VAL A 18 -16.88 8.67 -11.07
C VAL A 18 -17.83 9.34 -10.07
N HIS A 19 -17.49 10.54 -9.63
CA HIS A 19 -18.30 11.30 -8.69
C HIS A 19 -19.67 11.63 -9.31
N ASP A 20 -19.67 12.19 -10.51
CA ASP A 20 -20.87 12.63 -11.22
C ASP A 20 -21.70 11.43 -11.68
N GLY A 21 -21.07 10.37 -12.16
CA GLY A 21 -21.77 9.12 -12.48
C GLY A 21 -22.49 8.51 -11.26
N VAL A 22 -21.89 8.59 -10.06
CA VAL A 22 -22.56 8.14 -8.83
C VAL A 22 -23.71 9.06 -8.45
N LEU A 23 -23.52 10.38 -8.55
CA LEU A 23 -24.54 11.38 -8.26
C LEU A 23 -25.78 11.21 -9.17
N GLU A 24 -25.55 11.01 -10.46
CA GLU A 24 -26.61 10.81 -11.47
C GLU A 24 -27.32 9.46 -11.32
N SER A 25 -26.60 8.41 -10.94
CA SER A 25 -27.17 7.06 -10.87
C SER A 25 -28.15 6.84 -9.72
N SER A 26 -27.93 7.46 -8.55
CA SER A 26 -28.78 7.27 -7.37
C SER A 26 -28.44 8.24 -6.24
N SER A 27 -29.40 9.07 -5.86
CA SER A 27 -29.31 9.95 -4.68
C SER A 27 -29.04 9.17 -3.38
N THR A 28 -29.61 7.97 -3.22
CA THR A 28 -29.37 7.11 -2.05
C THR A 28 -27.92 6.63 -1.98
N LYS A 29 -27.35 6.16 -3.10
CA LYS A 29 -25.93 5.73 -3.14
C LYS A 29 -24.99 6.91 -2.96
N PHE A 30 -25.31 8.05 -3.56
CA PHE A 30 -24.54 9.27 -3.40
C PHE A 30 -24.48 9.68 -1.92
N ASN A 31 -25.63 9.71 -1.22
CA ASN A 31 -25.66 10.05 0.20
C ASN A 31 -24.85 9.07 1.06
N LEU A 32 -24.85 7.78 0.73
CA LEU A 32 -24.04 6.76 1.43
C LEU A 32 -22.53 6.98 1.21
N LEU A 33 -22.12 7.34 -0.01
CA LEU A 33 -20.73 7.50 -0.40
C LEU A 33 -20.18 8.91 -0.19
N LYS A 34 -21.04 9.90 0.08
CA LYS A 34 -20.67 11.30 0.31
C LYS A 34 -19.52 11.46 1.32
N PRO A 35 -19.51 10.79 2.50
CA PRO A 35 -18.39 10.88 3.42
C PRO A 35 -17.07 10.37 2.84
N LEU A 36 -17.12 9.33 2.00
CA LEU A 36 -15.94 8.80 1.32
C LEU A 36 -15.41 9.78 0.27
N PHE A 37 -16.29 10.37 -0.55
CA PHE A 37 -15.88 11.39 -1.52
C PHE A 37 -15.29 12.61 -0.83
N SER A 38 -15.92 13.12 0.22
CA SER A 38 -15.41 14.26 0.99
C SER A 38 -14.06 13.96 1.63
N TYR A 39 -13.87 12.76 2.22
CA TYR A 39 -12.58 12.35 2.75
C TYR A 39 -11.53 12.29 1.64
N PHE A 40 -11.85 11.65 0.52
CA PHE A 40 -10.91 11.45 -0.58
C PHE A 40 -10.47 12.77 -1.20
N GLU A 41 -11.41 13.66 -1.48
CA GLU A 41 -11.15 14.98 -2.06
C GLU A 41 -10.26 15.81 -1.12
N ASN A 42 -10.63 15.90 0.15
CA ASN A 42 -9.87 16.68 1.11
C ASN A 42 -8.47 16.12 1.32
N GLN A 43 -8.34 14.81 1.50
CA GLN A 43 -7.04 14.20 1.78
C GLN A 43 -6.15 14.11 0.54
N TRP A 44 -6.67 13.57 -0.56
CA TRP A 44 -5.87 13.13 -1.70
C TRP A 44 -5.91 14.09 -2.90
N MET A 45 -6.89 14.99 -2.98
CA MET A 45 -6.91 16.02 -4.04
C MET A 45 -6.43 17.39 -3.55
N LYS A 46 -6.75 17.77 -2.31
CA LYS A 46 -6.43 19.09 -1.75
C LYS A 46 -5.15 19.11 -0.91
N ASN A 47 -5.05 18.21 0.06
CA ASN A 47 -3.98 18.26 1.07
C ASN A 47 -2.69 17.56 0.65
N VAL A 48 -2.77 16.58 -0.27
CA VAL A 48 -1.61 15.82 -0.74
C VAL A 48 -1.51 15.95 -2.25
N ASP A 49 -0.34 16.36 -2.73
CA ASP A 49 -0.01 16.40 -4.16
C ASP A 49 -0.21 15.03 -4.81
N ILE A 50 -0.92 15.01 -5.95
CA ILE A 50 -1.21 13.80 -6.74
C ILE A 50 0.05 13.02 -7.07
N GLN A 51 1.15 13.72 -7.37
CA GLN A 51 2.42 13.06 -7.69
C GLN A 51 2.99 12.24 -6.52
N ARG A 52 2.62 12.55 -5.27
CA ARG A 52 3.15 11.85 -4.09
C ARG A 52 2.48 10.51 -3.82
N TRP A 53 1.21 10.35 -4.22
CA TRP A 53 0.45 9.13 -3.97
C TRP A 53 0.15 8.33 -5.23
N ASN A 54 0.29 8.94 -6.41
CA ASN A 54 0.19 8.26 -7.67
C ASN A 54 1.41 7.34 -7.88
N VAL A 55 1.13 6.10 -8.26
CA VAL A 55 2.11 5.02 -8.49
C VAL A 55 2.09 4.53 -9.94
N TYR A 56 1.53 5.32 -10.86
CA TYR A 56 1.55 5.03 -12.28
C TYR A 56 2.98 4.92 -12.79
N GLY A 57 3.29 3.85 -13.52
CA GLY A 57 4.64 3.58 -14.02
C GLY A 57 5.67 3.17 -12.96
N ILE A 58 5.34 3.18 -11.67
CA ILE A 58 6.25 2.75 -10.61
C ILE A 58 6.28 1.21 -10.54
N GLN A 59 7.45 0.62 -10.25
CA GLN A 59 7.62 -0.84 -10.15
C GLN A 59 7.01 -1.41 -8.86
N MET A 60 7.13 -0.70 -7.73
CA MET A 60 6.52 -1.08 -6.46
C MET A 60 5.18 -0.35 -6.25
N ARG A 61 4.13 -0.88 -6.89
CA ARG A 61 2.77 -0.29 -6.89
C ARG A 61 1.93 -0.63 -5.67
N THR A 62 2.36 -1.62 -4.86
CA THR A 62 1.58 -2.11 -3.72
C THR A 62 2.35 -1.96 -2.41
N ASN A 63 1.61 -1.80 -1.33
CA ASN A 63 2.12 -1.76 0.04
C ASN A 63 2.47 -3.14 0.61
N ASN A 64 2.46 -4.22 -0.21
CA ASN A 64 2.65 -5.61 0.22
C ASN A 64 3.90 -5.81 1.10
N ASN A 65 4.99 -5.10 0.81
CA ASN A 65 6.22 -5.19 1.60
C ASN A 65 6.02 -4.64 3.02
N ALA A 66 5.35 -3.49 3.15
CA ALA A 66 5.03 -2.87 4.42
C ALA A 66 4.01 -3.72 5.20
N GLU A 67 2.94 -4.19 4.54
CA GLU A 67 1.96 -5.09 5.15
C GLU A 67 2.59 -6.39 5.61
N GLY A 68 3.46 -6.99 4.80
CA GLY A 68 4.20 -8.20 5.15
C GLY A 68 5.11 -7.99 6.36
N TYR A 69 5.79 -6.83 6.43
CA TYR A 69 6.59 -6.45 7.59
C TYR A 69 5.73 -6.26 8.84
N HIS A 70 4.64 -5.50 8.75
CA HIS A 70 3.73 -5.27 9.88
C HIS A 70 3.10 -6.56 10.40
N ASN A 71 2.65 -7.46 9.51
CA ASN A 71 2.12 -8.76 9.90
C ASN A 71 3.16 -9.59 10.66
N ARG A 72 4.40 -9.60 10.19
CA ARG A 72 5.51 -10.29 10.87
C ARG A 72 5.78 -9.67 12.25
N LEU A 73 5.87 -8.35 12.32
CA LEU A 73 6.12 -7.63 13.55
C LEU A 73 5.03 -7.89 14.58
N ASN A 74 3.76 -7.80 14.17
CA ASN A 74 2.60 -8.11 15.02
C ASN A 74 2.63 -9.54 15.52
N SER A 75 2.99 -10.50 14.66
CA SER A 75 3.18 -11.90 15.06
C SER A 75 4.30 -12.08 16.08
N ARG A 76 5.40 -11.31 15.99
CA ARG A 76 6.50 -11.37 16.98
C ARG A 76 6.16 -10.72 18.31
N ILE A 77 5.44 -9.60 18.28
CA ILE A 77 4.96 -8.95 19.51
C ILE A 77 3.97 -9.86 20.23
N SER A 78 3.11 -10.57 19.47
CA SER A 78 2.16 -11.58 19.95
C SER A 78 1.26 -11.10 21.10
N LYS A 79 1.07 -9.79 21.23
CA LYS A 79 0.28 -9.14 22.27
C LYS A 79 -0.43 -7.94 21.66
N TYR A 80 -1.70 -7.76 22.00
CA TYR A 80 -2.50 -6.63 21.55
C TYR A 80 -2.05 -5.30 22.21
N HIS A 81 -1.62 -5.37 23.47
CA HIS A 81 -1.09 -4.23 24.23
C HIS A 81 0.24 -4.58 24.91
N PRO A 82 1.36 -4.60 24.18
CA PRO A 82 2.67 -4.80 24.79
C PRO A 82 3.03 -3.59 25.67
N ASN A 83 3.62 -3.84 26.83
CA ASN A 83 4.27 -2.76 27.57
C ASN A 83 5.50 -2.25 26.78
N ILE A 84 5.94 -1.02 27.09
CA ILE A 84 7.02 -0.35 26.36
C ILE A 84 8.30 -1.19 26.30
N TRP A 85 8.63 -1.91 27.37
CA TRP A 85 9.82 -2.77 27.42
C TRP A 85 9.71 -4.00 26.52
N ALA A 86 8.54 -4.62 26.45
CA ALA A 86 8.27 -5.73 25.55
C ALA A 86 8.34 -5.27 24.09
N PHE A 87 7.82 -4.08 23.79
CA PHE A 87 7.93 -3.47 22.47
C PHE A 87 9.39 -3.19 22.10
N ILE A 88 10.17 -2.53 22.96
CA ILE A 88 11.60 -2.23 22.72
C ILE A 88 12.38 -3.52 22.46
N ARG A 89 12.20 -4.56 23.28
CA ARG A 89 12.87 -5.85 23.08
C ARG A 89 12.51 -6.49 21.73
N CYS A 90 11.26 -6.36 21.30
CA CYS A 90 10.84 -6.86 19.99
C CYS A 90 11.57 -6.14 18.85
N ILE A 91 11.67 -4.81 18.93
CA ILE A 91 12.38 -3.98 17.94
C ILE A 91 13.88 -4.30 17.91
N GLN A 92 14.54 -4.39 19.07
CA GLN A 92 15.95 -4.84 19.15
C GLN A 92 16.15 -6.21 18.52
N GLY A 93 15.21 -7.13 18.72
CA GLY A 93 15.23 -8.43 18.07
C GLY A 93 15.04 -8.36 16.54
N GLU A 94 14.24 -7.42 16.02
CA GLU A 94 14.09 -7.23 14.58
C GLU A 94 15.37 -6.65 13.97
N GLU A 95 15.98 -5.68 14.64
CA GLU A 95 17.27 -5.10 14.24
C GLU A 95 18.36 -6.17 14.16
N ASN A 96 18.50 -6.99 15.21
CA ASN A 96 19.44 -8.10 15.23
C ASN A 96 19.22 -9.04 14.03
N ARG A 97 17.96 -9.38 13.72
CA ARG A 97 17.63 -10.22 12.57
C ARG A 97 18.03 -9.57 11.25
N PHE A 98 17.76 -8.28 11.07
CA PHE A 98 18.15 -7.56 9.85
C PHE A 98 19.67 -7.50 9.69
N ASN A 99 20.40 -7.27 10.79
CA ASN A 99 21.86 -7.29 10.79
C ASN A 99 22.41 -8.67 10.39
N HIS A 100 21.85 -9.75 10.92
CA HIS A 100 22.22 -11.11 10.51
C HIS A 100 21.94 -11.36 9.03
N LEU A 101 20.78 -10.94 8.52
CA LEU A 101 20.43 -11.08 7.10
C LEU A 101 21.40 -10.28 6.22
N LEU A 102 21.78 -9.07 6.62
CA LEU A 102 22.74 -8.25 5.89
C LEU A 102 24.12 -8.91 5.82
N ILE A 103 24.60 -9.47 6.93
CA ILE A 103 25.87 -10.21 6.98
C ILE A 103 25.81 -11.44 6.05
N GLN A 104 24.70 -12.19 6.10
CA GLN A 104 24.48 -13.34 5.21
C GLN A 104 24.49 -12.93 3.73
N MET A 105 23.81 -11.85 3.38
CA MET A 105 23.79 -11.33 2.00
C MET A 105 25.17 -10.87 1.54
N LYS A 106 25.94 -10.20 2.40
CA LYS A 106 27.34 -9.85 2.12
C LYS A 106 28.23 -11.08 1.93
N GLY A 107 27.92 -12.18 2.62
CA GLY A 107 28.56 -13.48 2.47
C GLY A 107 28.10 -14.28 1.23
N GLY A 108 27.30 -13.70 0.34
CA GLY A 108 26.87 -14.33 -0.91
C GLY A 108 25.58 -15.15 -0.81
N LEU A 109 24.91 -15.19 0.34
CA LEU A 109 23.58 -15.79 0.43
C LEU A 109 22.56 -14.91 -0.30
N THR A 110 21.86 -15.49 -1.28
CA THR A 110 20.80 -14.79 -2.01
C THR A 110 19.50 -14.77 -1.22
N ALA A 111 18.71 -13.72 -1.42
CA ALA A 111 17.36 -13.63 -0.87
C ALA A 111 16.51 -14.86 -1.27
N ARG A 112 15.58 -15.24 -0.39
CA ARG A 112 14.67 -16.36 -0.66
C ARG A 112 13.89 -16.09 -1.95
N PRO A 113 13.83 -17.05 -2.90
CA PRO A 113 13.06 -16.88 -4.12
C PRO A 113 11.58 -16.66 -3.81
N LYS A 114 10.94 -15.78 -4.59
CA LYS A 114 9.50 -15.53 -4.50
C LYS A 114 8.73 -16.80 -4.87
N THR A 115 7.59 -17.02 -4.21
CA THR A 115 6.73 -18.17 -4.54
C THR A 115 6.10 -17.98 -5.92
N LYS A 116 5.73 -19.09 -6.59
CA LYS A 116 5.01 -19.05 -7.87
C LYS A 116 3.74 -18.19 -7.80
N LYS A 117 2.98 -18.29 -6.71
CA LYS A 117 1.78 -17.49 -6.45
C LYS A 117 2.09 -15.99 -6.43
N THR A 118 3.14 -15.59 -5.69
CA THR A 118 3.56 -14.18 -5.61
C THR A 118 4.01 -13.65 -6.97
N LEU A 119 4.76 -14.45 -7.74
CA LEU A 119 5.19 -14.08 -9.09
C LEU A 119 4.01 -13.91 -10.05
N ALA A 120 3.02 -14.80 -10.00
CA ALA A 120 1.82 -14.69 -10.82
C ALA A 120 0.99 -13.44 -10.49
N ILE A 121 0.86 -13.08 -9.20
CA ILE A 121 0.19 -11.85 -8.78
C ILE A 121 0.96 -10.61 -9.27
N GLN A 122 2.30 -10.61 -9.12
CA GLN A 122 3.12 -9.51 -9.61
C GLN A 122 2.96 -9.32 -11.11
N HIS A 123 3.03 -10.40 -11.89
CA HIS A 123 2.83 -10.36 -13.34
C HIS A 123 1.47 -9.75 -13.69
N ARG A 124 0.39 -10.17 -13.01
CA ARG A 124 -0.95 -9.60 -13.24
C ARG A 124 -0.97 -8.09 -13.00
N ILE A 125 -0.32 -7.60 -11.94
CA ILE A 125 -0.23 -6.17 -11.62
C ILE A 125 0.56 -5.41 -12.68
N ASP A 126 1.64 -6.01 -13.18
CA ASP A 126 2.49 -5.41 -14.20
C ASP A 126 1.71 -5.26 -15.53
N THR A 127 0.87 -6.25 -15.87
CA THR A 127 0.05 -6.27 -17.09
C THR A 127 -1.26 -5.49 -17.03
N LEU A 128 -1.65 -4.87 -15.90
CA LEU A 128 -2.89 -4.09 -15.81
C LEU A 128 -2.92 -2.82 -16.69
N TYR A 129 -1.81 -2.49 -17.36
CA TYR A 129 -1.62 -1.23 -18.12
C TYR A 129 -0.90 -1.43 -19.47
N VAL A 130 -0.91 -2.66 -20.02
CA VAL A 130 -0.66 -2.93 -21.44
C VAL A 130 -2.00 -3.16 -22.11
#